data_AF-A0A662J741-F1
#
_entry.id   AF-A0A662J741-F1
#
_cell.length_a   1.000
_cell.length_b   1.000
_cell.length_c   1.000
_cell.angle_alpha   90.00
_cell.angle_beta   90.00
_cell.angle_gamma   90.00
#
_symmetry.space_group_name_H-M   'P 1'
#
loop_
_entity.id
_entity.type
_entity.pdbx_description
1 polymer ?
#
loop_
_entity_poly.entity_id
_entity_poly.type
_entity_poly.pdbx_seq_one_letter_code
_entity_poly.pdbx_strand_id
1 'polypeptide(L)'
;MDLLRKIKINEDALRRAEERLISVWNYEDVDFLPIIVDTPTPNDWPRFSYHEEFYDMRKMLINQLAQVYVHSKIEDDAMLTIRPNYGVGIIPSAFGCEIIVKGDNMPWVKPILSDIDDVYKL
;
A
#
# COMPACT_ATOMS: atom_id res chain seq x y z
N MET A 1 -4.38 -14.86 18.13
CA MET A 1 -4.96 -15.35 16.85
C MET A 1 -3.96 -15.10 15.76
N ASP A 2 -3.66 -16.12 14.95
CA ASP A 2 -2.66 -16.04 13.89
C ASP A 2 -3.32 -15.49 12.61
N LEU A 3 -3.30 -14.17 12.41
CA LEU A 3 -3.93 -13.48 11.27
C LEU A 3 -3.44 -14.03 9.92
N LEU A 4 -2.18 -14.46 9.85
CA LEU A 4 -1.58 -14.99 8.62
C LEU A 4 -2.29 -16.26 8.15
N ARG A 5 -2.84 -17.08 9.06
CA ARG A 5 -3.62 -18.27 8.68
C ARG A 5 -4.92 -17.95 7.95
N LYS A 6 -5.40 -16.71 8.02
CA LYS A 6 -6.59 -16.27 7.27
C LYS A 6 -6.27 -15.98 5.80
N ILE A 7 -5.01 -15.69 5.47
CA ILE A 7 -4.55 -15.41 4.12
C ILE A 7 -4.22 -16.76 3.47
N LYS A 8 -4.96 -17.11 2.42
CA LYS A 8 -4.77 -18.34 1.65
C LYS A 8 -4.51 -17.96 0.21
N ILE A 9 -3.31 -18.25 -0.27
CA ILE A 9 -2.87 -17.82 -1.60
C ILE A 9 -3.03 -18.99 -2.57
N ASN A 10 -3.73 -18.75 -3.67
CA ASN A 10 -3.73 -19.63 -4.84
C ASN A 10 -2.57 -19.23 -5.75
N GLU A 11 -1.43 -19.92 -5.63
CA GLU A 11 -0.20 -19.57 -6.36
C GLU A 11 -0.37 -19.61 -7.88
N ASP A 12 -1.16 -20.55 -8.40
CA ASP A 12 -1.43 -20.64 -9.84
C ASP A 12 -2.28 -19.46 -10.34
N ALA A 13 -3.24 -19.00 -9.54
CA ALA A 13 -4.02 -17.80 -9.87
C ALA A 13 -3.13 -16.55 -9.82
N LEU A 14 -2.30 -16.42 -8.79
CA LEU A 14 -1.38 -15.28 -8.65
C LEU A 14 -0.37 -15.21 -9.80
N ARG A 15 0.19 -16.35 -10.25
CA ARG A 15 1.10 -16.39 -11.40
C ARG A 15 0.39 -15.95 -12.69
N ARG A 16 -0.83 -16.41 -12.94
CA ARG A 16 -1.60 -15.98 -14.13
C ARG A 16 -1.91 -14.48 -14.08
N ALA A 17 -2.26 -13.96 -12.91
CA ALA A 17 -2.49 -12.54 -12.71
C ALA A 17 -1.23 -11.71 -13.01
N GLU A 18 -0.07 -12.16 -12.53
CA GLU A 18 1.22 -11.53 -12.82
C GLU A 18 1.53 -11.53 -14.32
N GLU A 19 1.40 -12.68 -14.98
CA GLU A 19 1.59 -12.84 -16.43
C GLU A 19 0.69 -11.86 -17.22
N ARG A 20 -0.60 -11.81 -16.90
CA ARG A 20 -1.56 -10.88 -17.55
C ARG A 20 -1.21 -9.43 -17.33
N LEU A 21 -0.86 -9.03 -16.10
CA LEU A 21 -0.48 -7.65 -15.81
C LEU A 21 0.77 -7.26 -16.59
N ILE A 22 1.80 -8.12 -16.63
CA ILE A 22 3.02 -7.88 -17.39
C ILE A 22 2.71 -7.71 -18.88
N SER A 23 1.92 -8.62 -19.46
CA SER A 23 1.57 -8.56 -20.89
C SER A 23 0.74 -7.31 -21.23
N VAL A 24 -0.25 -6.94 -20.41
CA VAL A 24 -1.01 -5.70 -20.62
C VAL A 24 -0.10 -4.46 -20.56
N TRP A 25 0.81 -4.39 -19.60
CA TRP A 25 1.75 -3.27 -19.50
C TRP A 25 2.74 -3.21 -20.67
N ASN A 26 3.00 -4.33 -21.33
CA ASN A 26 3.84 -4.44 -22.52
C ASN A 26 3.05 -4.38 -23.84
N TYR A 27 1.74 -4.12 -23.81
CA TYR A 27 0.86 -4.09 -24.99
C TYR A 27 0.81 -5.42 -25.77
N GLU A 28 0.91 -6.54 -25.07
CA GLU A 28 0.83 -7.90 -25.61
C GLU A 28 -0.60 -8.46 -25.49
N ASP A 29 -0.90 -9.50 -26.26
CA ASP A 29 -2.18 -10.22 -26.19
C ASP A 29 -2.29 -11.00 -24.86
N VAL A 30 -3.50 -11.04 -24.30
CA VAL A 30 -3.82 -11.78 -23.07
C VAL A 30 -5.02 -12.70 -23.26
N ASP A 31 -5.06 -13.79 -22.51
CA ASP A 31 -6.18 -14.74 -22.50
C ASP A 31 -7.46 -14.12 -21.90
N PHE A 32 -7.29 -13.17 -20.97
CA PHE A 32 -8.35 -12.40 -20.33
C PHE A 32 -7.78 -11.06 -19.84
N LEU A 33 -8.59 -9.99 -19.89
CA LEU A 33 -8.17 -8.68 -19.37
C LEU A 33 -8.08 -8.74 -17.83
N PRO A 34 -6.96 -8.31 -17.23
CA PRO A 34 -6.81 -8.36 -15.78
C PRO A 34 -7.82 -7.44 -15.09
N ILE A 35 -8.44 -7.94 -14.02
CA ILE A 35 -9.42 -7.21 -13.21
C ILE A 35 -8.91 -7.13 -11.78
N ILE A 36 -8.90 -5.92 -11.22
CA ILE A 36 -8.62 -5.67 -9.80
C ILE A 36 -9.86 -5.04 -9.19
N VAL A 37 -10.37 -5.64 -8.11
CA VAL A 37 -11.62 -5.23 -7.47
C VAL A 37 -11.32 -4.53 -6.16
N ASP A 38 -11.63 -3.24 -6.08
CA ASP A 38 -11.61 -2.52 -4.80
C ASP A 38 -12.85 -2.88 -3.99
N THR A 39 -12.64 -3.52 -2.84
CA THR A 39 -13.72 -3.90 -1.92
C THR A 39 -13.35 -3.58 -0.47
N PRO A 40 -14.35 -3.31 0.39
CA PRO A 40 -14.11 -3.09 1.80
C PRO A 40 -13.48 -4.34 2.46
N THR A 41 -12.52 -4.15 3.35
CA THR A 41 -11.98 -5.25 4.16
C THR A 41 -13.11 -5.95 4.94
N PRO A 42 -13.14 -7.27 5.09
CA PRO A 42 -14.10 -7.92 5.97
C PRO A 42 -14.04 -7.42 7.43
N ASN A 43 -15.18 -7.40 8.13
CA ASN A 43 -15.29 -6.93 9.53
C ASN A 43 -14.50 -7.79 10.53
N ASP A 44 -14.10 -9.00 10.15
CA ASP A 44 -13.33 -9.93 10.99
C ASP A 44 -11.81 -9.71 10.88
N TRP A 45 -11.36 -8.70 10.14
CA TRP A 45 -9.97 -8.24 10.10
C TRP A 45 -9.78 -7.00 10.99
N PRO A 46 -8.74 -6.93 11.84
CA PRO A 46 -8.48 -5.76 12.67
C PRO A 46 -8.20 -4.53 11.81
N ARG A 47 -8.72 -3.37 12.22
CA ARG A 47 -8.51 -2.09 11.55
C ARG A 47 -8.07 -1.04 12.55
N PHE A 48 -7.09 -0.26 12.17
CA PHE A 48 -6.59 0.86 12.95
C PHE A 48 -6.78 2.16 12.16
N SER A 49 -6.95 3.27 12.86
CA SER A 49 -7.01 4.59 12.24
C SER A 49 -5.68 4.92 11.55
N TYR A 50 -5.69 5.84 10.58
CA TYR A 50 -4.45 6.27 9.93
C TYR A 50 -3.45 6.84 10.95
N HIS A 51 -3.94 7.67 11.87
CA HIS A 51 -3.13 8.20 12.96
C HIS A 51 -2.48 7.09 13.79
N GLU A 52 -3.23 6.04 14.15
CA GLU A 52 -2.69 4.92 14.92
C GLU A 52 -1.61 4.14 14.17
N GLU A 53 -1.85 3.81 12.89
CA GLU A 53 -0.86 3.06 12.11
C GLU A 53 0.39 3.88 11.80
N PHE A 54 0.26 5.20 11.66
CA PHE A 54 1.40 6.07 11.37
C PHE A 54 2.45 6.01 12.48
N TYR A 55 2.02 5.96 13.75
CA TYR A 55 2.90 5.94 14.91
C TYR A 55 3.18 4.53 15.46
N ASP A 56 2.55 3.49 14.91
CA ASP A 56 2.77 2.09 15.30
C ASP A 56 2.92 1.19 14.06
N MET A 57 4.17 0.82 13.77
CA MET A 57 4.53 -0.03 12.63
C MET A 57 3.83 -1.39 12.65
N ARG A 58 3.47 -1.94 13.82
CA ARG A 58 2.74 -3.22 13.90
C ARG A 58 1.30 -3.04 13.45
N LYS A 59 0.65 -1.93 13.83
CA LYS A 59 -0.69 -1.57 13.35
C LYS A 59 -0.70 -1.30 11.86
N MET A 60 0.33 -0.61 11.35
CA MET A 60 0.53 -0.41 9.91
C MET A 60 0.64 -1.74 9.17
N LEU A 61 1.49 -2.67 9.64
CA LEU A 61 1.62 -3.98 9.02
C LEU A 61 0.26 -4.71 8.96
N ILE A 62 -0.53 -4.67 10.03
CA ILE A 62 -1.85 -5.31 10.07
C ILE A 62 -2.83 -4.66 9.07
N ASN A 63 -2.86 -3.33 8.98
CA ASN A 63 -3.68 -2.62 8.00
C ASN A 63 -3.23 -2.89 6.55
N GLN A 64 -1.92 -2.98 6.28
CA GLN A 64 -1.40 -3.31 4.94
C GLN A 64 -1.72 -4.76 4.54
N LEU A 65 -1.67 -5.71 5.47
CA LEU A 65 -2.07 -7.09 5.23
C LEU A 65 -3.59 -7.25 4.99
N ALA A 66 -4.40 -6.24 5.30
CA ALA A 66 -5.85 -6.27 5.06
C ALA A 66 -6.18 -6.42 3.56
N GLN A 67 -5.45 -5.72 2.69
CA GLN A 67 -5.63 -5.81 1.24
C GLN A 67 -5.17 -7.16 0.71
N VAL A 68 -4.03 -7.67 1.20
CA VAL A 68 -3.57 -9.03 0.87
C VAL A 68 -4.64 -10.07 1.23
N TYR A 69 -5.28 -9.93 2.39
CA TYR A 69 -6.36 -10.81 2.81
C TYR A 69 -7.62 -10.71 1.94
N VAL A 70 -7.98 -9.51 1.50
CA VAL A 70 -9.11 -9.27 0.58
C VAL A 70 -8.85 -9.95 -0.76
N HIS A 71 -7.71 -9.66 -1.38
CA HIS A 71 -7.37 -10.19 -2.71
C HIS A 71 -7.11 -11.69 -2.68
N SER A 72 -6.59 -12.23 -1.57
CA SER A 72 -6.47 -13.69 -1.40
C SER A 72 -7.83 -14.41 -1.33
N LYS A 73 -8.93 -13.70 -1.10
CA LYS A 73 -10.29 -14.26 -1.07
C LYS A 73 -11.04 -14.10 -2.39
N ILE A 74 -10.83 -12.98 -3.08
CA ILE A 74 -11.49 -12.69 -4.35
C ILE A 74 -10.79 -13.43 -5.49
N GLU A 75 -9.47 -13.67 -5.35
CA GLU A 75 -8.63 -14.25 -6.40
C GLU A 75 -8.72 -13.44 -7.71
N ASP A 76 -8.76 -12.11 -7.58
CA ASP A 76 -8.63 -11.18 -8.69
C ASP A 76 -7.15 -11.02 -9.11
N ASP A 77 -6.87 -10.18 -10.10
CA ASP A 77 -5.52 -10.04 -10.64
C ASP A 77 -4.63 -9.08 -9.83
N ALA A 78 -5.01 -8.76 -8.59
CA ALA A 78 -4.24 -7.86 -7.74
C ALA A 78 -2.95 -8.51 -7.23
N MET A 79 -1.84 -7.78 -7.34
CA MET A 79 -0.58 -8.23 -6.75
C MET A 79 -0.61 -8.06 -5.23
N LEU A 80 -0.28 -9.15 -4.52
CA LEU A 80 -0.29 -9.23 -3.06
C LEU A 80 0.92 -8.51 -2.46
N THR A 81 0.92 -7.18 -2.55
CA THR A 81 2.00 -6.32 -2.07
C THR A 81 1.61 -5.59 -0.78
N ILE A 82 2.61 -5.25 0.02
CA ILE A 82 2.47 -4.35 1.17
C ILE A 82 3.47 -3.21 1.01
N ARG A 83 3.14 -2.04 1.57
CA ARG A 83 4.05 -0.90 1.57
C ARG A 83 4.06 -0.17 2.91
N PRO A 84 5.17 0.46 3.30
CA PRO A 84 5.14 1.46 4.36
C PRO A 84 4.15 2.57 4.00
N ASN A 85 3.19 2.86 4.89
CA ASN A 85 2.14 3.86 4.65
C ASN A 85 2.47 5.25 5.21
N TYR A 86 3.71 5.69 5.02
CA TYR A 86 4.16 7.04 5.42
C TYR A 86 3.92 8.11 4.33
N GLY A 87 3.21 7.75 3.26
CA GLY A 87 2.84 8.66 2.17
C GLY A 87 4.05 9.36 1.53
N VAL A 88 3.83 10.61 1.12
CA VAL A 88 4.87 11.45 0.48
C VAL A 88 5.93 11.96 1.47
N GLY A 89 5.77 11.71 2.78
CA GLY A 89 6.66 12.21 3.82
C GLY A 89 8.01 11.50 3.91
N ILE A 90 8.15 10.31 3.32
CA ILE A 90 9.37 9.49 3.41
C ILE A 90 10.58 10.27 2.88
N ILE A 91 10.54 10.69 1.61
CA ILE A 91 11.68 11.34 0.97
C ILE A 91 12.02 12.69 1.63
N PRO A 92 11.07 13.63 1.83
CA PRO A 92 11.37 14.92 2.46
C PRO A 92 11.90 14.79 3.89
N SER A 93 11.46 13.77 4.65
CA SER A 93 11.96 13.55 6.01
C SER A 93 13.45 13.21 6.06
N ALA A 94 13.99 12.57 5.01
CA ALA A 94 15.42 12.32 4.87
C ALA A 94 16.24 13.62 4.72
N PHE A 95 15.62 14.70 4.20
CA PHE A 95 16.19 16.04 4.13
C PHE A 95 15.90 16.89 5.38
N GLY A 96 15.30 16.31 6.42
CA GLY A 96 14.98 17.01 7.66
C GLY A 96 13.64 17.77 7.66
N CYS A 97 12.78 17.56 6.66
CA CYS A 97 11.42 18.13 6.70
C CYS A 97 10.60 17.48 7.83
N GLU A 98 9.90 18.30 8.60
CA GLU A 98 8.97 17.84 9.63
C GLU A 98 7.74 17.19 8.98
N ILE A 99 7.41 15.96 9.39
CA ILE A 99 6.17 15.29 8.98
C ILE A 99 5.03 15.71 9.93
N ILE A 100 3.92 16.16 9.35
CA ILE A 100 2.72 16.59 10.06
C ILE A 100 1.61 15.58 9.79
N VAL A 101 1.07 14.97 10.85
CA VAL A 101 -0.12 14.09 10.80
C VAL A 101 -1.23 14.74 11.60
N LYS A 102 -2.38 14.99 10.96
CA LYS A 102 -3.53 15.68 11.59
C LYS A 102 -4.76 14.81 11.51
N GLY A 103 -5.12 14.18 12.63
CA GLY A 103 -6.18 13.17 12.66
C GLY A 103 -5.85 12.03 11.70
N ASP A 104 -6.85 11.57 10.95
CA ASP A 104 -6.67 10.49 9.96
C ASP A 104 -6.40 10.99 8.53
N ASN A 105 -5.96 12.24 8.37
CA ASN A 105 -5.52 12.73 7.07
C ASN A 105 -4.16 12.14 6.69
N MET A 106 -3.92 11.99 5.39
CA MET A 106 -2.61 11.64 4.84
C MET A 106 -1.53 12.61 5.34
N PRO A 107 -0.27 12.15 5.49
CA PRO A 107 0.77 12.91 6.15
C PRO A 107 1.26 14.02 5.22
N TRP A 108 1.47 15.21 5.79
CA TRP A 108 2.00 16.37 5.08
C TRP A 108 3.42 16.63 5.53
N VAL A 109 4.15 17.43 4.77
CA VAL A 109 5.50 17.83 5.13
C VAL A 109 5.56 19.35 5.26
N LYS A 110 6.24 19.82 6.28
CA LYS A 110 6.59 21.23 6.40
C LYS A 110 7.83 21.48 5.54
N PRO A 111 7.74 22.34 4.51
CA PRO A 111 8.90 22.64 3.68
C PRO A 111 9.97 23.36 4.51
N ILE A 112 11.23 23.01 4.25
CA ILE A 112 12.41 23.69 4.81
C ILE A 112 13.01 24.71 3.83
N LEU A 113 12.54 24.69 2.58
CA LEU A 113 12.96 25.60 1.52
C LEU A 113 12.05 26.83 1.53
N SER A 114 12.65 28.00 1.39
CA SER A 114 11.94 29.28 1.31
C SER A 114 12.11 29.96 -0.06
N ASP A 115 13.21 29.64 -0.74
CA ASP A 115 13.54 30.10 -2.09
C ASP A 115 14.03 28.92 -2.97
N ILE A 116 13.95 29.06 -4.29
CA ILE A 116 14.39 28.02 -5.23
C ILE A 116 15.88 27.69 -5.09
N ASP A 117 16.71 28.68 -4.75
CA ASP A 117 18.15 28.50 -4.60
C ASP A 117 18.51 27.69 -3.34
N ASP A 118 17.59 27.52 -2.39
CA ASP A 118 17.80 26.68 -1.20
C ASP A 118 17.94 25.19 -1.58
N VAL A 119 17.40 24.77 -2.73
CA VAL A 119 17.51 23.38 -3.22
C VAL A 119 18.97 22.96 -3.39
N TYR A 120 19.85 23.87 -3.79
CA TYR A 120 21.28 23.57 -4.01
C TYR A 120 22.06 23.37 -2.70
N LYS A 121 21.44 23.60 -1.54
CA LYS A 121 22.05 23.44 -0.20
C LYS A 121 21.58 22.17 0.51
N LEU A 122 20.67 21.41 -0.09
CA LEU A 122 20.14 20.15 0.44
C LEU A 122 21.17 19.02 0.40
#